data_AF-A0A3B0XE02-F1
#
_entry.id   AF-A0A3B0XE02-F1
#
_cell.length_a   1.000
_cell.length_b   1.000
_cell.length_c   1.000
_cell.angle_alpha   90.00
_cell.angle_beta   90.00
_cell.angle_gamma   90.00
#
_symmetry.space_group_name_H-M   'P 1'
#
loop_
_entity.id
_entity.type
_entity.pdbx_description
1 polymer ?
#
loop_
_entity_poly.entity_id
_entity_poly.type
_entity_poly.pdbx_seq_one_letter_code
_entity_poly.pdbx_strand_id
1 'polypeptide(L)'
;MSEQKKRVSSEPVLTKHDRAINEYLESLLLEIDEGVASINSPLQSEKKAVVAEKQPVYEQPSSPSPSPSPPPTVVGLEQLVSEVPDVIAETISDVQTRQQSTAQIATPPDIEMQPDAVEETVVPEWGQKEFQCLLFKVSGLSLAVPLVKLKSVIPWDENITQTPNQTRWYLGLVKHLEYQVKVIDTAMLVMPENRHDKIALDSTERLSHILLVDDYKWGLACDSIGEVIWLKTDDVKWRKNKTSRAWLSGTALEHLCAIMDTEVFAQMLDKT
;
A
#
# COMPACT_ATOMS: atom_id res chain seq x y z
N MET A 1 -54.13 20.13 36.49
CA MET A 1 -54.71 20.21 35.13
C MET A 1 -54.85 21.68 34.78
N SER A 2 -54.16 22.25 33.80
CA SER A 2 -53.11 21.69 32.93
C SER A 2 -52.16 22.81 32.49
N GLU A 3 -50.88 22.51 32.31
CA GLU A 3 -49.91 23.46 31.76
C GLU A 3 -50.15 23.71 30.27
N GLN A 4 -50.03 24.97 29.84
CA GLN A 4 -49.83 25.27 28.43
C GLN A 4 -48.85 26.45 28.27
N LYS A 5 -47.58 26.14 28.54
CA LYS A 5 -46.45 27.08 28.43
C LYS A 5 -46.17 27.35 26.95
N LYS A 6 -46.74 28.44 26.43
CA LYS A 6 -46.57 28.94 25.06
C LYS A 6 -45.08 29.16 24.75
N ARG A 7 -44.44 28.20 24.08
CA ARG A 7 -43.08 28.36 23.54
C ARG A 7 -43.13 29.43 22.44
N VAL A 8 -42.44 30.55 22.65
CA VAL A 8 -42.12 31.49 21.59
C VAL A 8 -40.82 31.00 20.95
N SER A 9 -40.85 30.71 19.65
CA SER A 9 -39.64 30.34 18.91
C SER A 9 -38.68 31.51 18.86
N SER A 10 -37.44 31.28 19.31
CA SER A 10 -36.31 32.17 19.05
C SER A 10 -35.58 31.68 17.80
N GLU A 11 -35.67 32.42 16.71
CA GLU A 11 -34.82 32.19 15.54
C GLU A 11 -33.35 32.50 15.89
N PRO A 12 -32.38 31.71 15.40
CA PRO A 12 -30.97 31.99 15.64
C PRO A 12 -30.53 33.21 14.83
N VAL A 13 -30.05 34.25 15.53
CA VAL A 13 -29.47 35.43 14.90
C VAL A 13 -28.12 35.03 14.31
N LEU A 14 -28.08 34.77 12.99
CA LEU A 14 -26.84 34.49 12.27
C LEU A 14 -25.85 35.65 12.43
N THR A 15 -24.57 35.33 12.62
CA THR A 15 -23.52 36.33 12.64
C THR A 15 -23.26 36.84 11.21
N LYS A 16 -22.59 38.00 11.08
CA LYS A 16 -22.18 38.53 9.77
C LYS A 16 -21.31 37.55 8.97
N HIS A 17 -20.58 36.68 9.65
CA HIS A 17 -19.74 35.66 9.02
C HIS A 17 -20.60 34.52 8.45
N ASP A 18 -21.53 33.99 9.23
CA ASP A 18 -22.45 32.92 8.79
C ASP A 18 -23.29 33.38 7.58
N ARG A 19 -23.72 34.65 7.58
CA ARG A 19 -24.41 35.25 6.45
C ARG A 19 -23.53 35.29 5.18
N ALA A 20 -22.27 35.70 5.30
CA ALA A 20 -21.36 35.76 4.15
C ALA A 20 -21.04 34.36 3.59
N ILE A 21 -20.98 33.34 4.46
CA ILE A 21 -20.83 31.94 4.04
C ILE A 21 -22.07 31.47 3.25
N ASN A 22 -23.27 31.77 3.73
CA ASN A 22 -24.50 31.37 3.03
C ASN A 22 -24.67 32.08 1.68
N GLU A 23 -24.36 33.38 1.59
CA GLU A 23 -24.39 34.11 0.31
C GLU A 23 -23.38 33.53 -0.70
N TYR A 24 -22.21 33.05 -0.25
CA TYR A 24 -21.25 32.34 -1.10
C TYR A 24 -21.74 30.95 -1.55
N LEU A 25 -22.37 30.18 -0.64
CA LEU A 25 -22.92 28.86 -0.95
C LEU A 25 -24.11 28.93 -1.92
N GLU A 26 -24.99 29.94 -1.80
CA GLU A 26 -26.06 30.14 -2.78
C GLU A 26 -25.53 30.57 -4.15
N SER A 27 -24.46 31.37 -4.20
CA SER A 27 -23.79 31.71 -5.47
C SER A 27 -23.24 30.48 -6.18
N LEU A 28 -22.63 29.53 -5.45
CA LEU A 28 -22.13 28.27 -6.01
C LEU A 28 -23.25 27.34 -6.48
N LEU A 29 -24.42 27.37 -5.83
CA LEU A 29 -25.60 26.58 -6.22
C LEU A 29 -26.31 27.15 -7.46
N LEU A 30 -26.19 28.46 -7.71
CA LEU A 30 -26.75 29.14 -8.88
C LEU A 30 -25.86 29.09 -10.14
N GLU A 31 -24.59 28.68 -10.04
CA GLU A 31 -23.67 28.56 -11.18
C GLU A 31 -23.81 27.25 -11.98
N ILE A 32 -24.80 26.40 -11.66
CA ILE A 32 -25.16 25.22 -12.47
C ILE A 32 -26.42 25.54 -13.28
N ASP A 33 -26.26 26.30 -14.37
CA ASP A 33 -27.34 26.56 -15.34
C ASP A 33 -27.61 25.34 -16.25
N GLU A 34 -28.84 25.25 -16.75
CA GLU A 34 -29.44 24.03 -17.27
C GLU A 34 -28.97 23.66 -18.69
N GLY A 35 -28.12 22.63 -18.79
CA GLY A 35 -27.53 22.15 -20.04
C GLY A 35 -28.09 20.83 -20.61
N VAL A 36 -29.27 20.35 -20.17
CA VAL A 36 -29.81 19.03 -20.58
C VAL A 36 -31.29 19.07 -20.99
N ALA A 37 -31.55 19.47 -22.24
CA ALA A 37 -32.88 19.37 -22.85
C ALA A 37 -32.82 18.70 -24.25
N SER A 38 -33.52 17.56 -24.38
CA SER A 38 -33.82 16.82 -25.64
C SER A 38 -32.63 16.03 -26.25
N ILE A 39 -32.80 14.90 -26.95
CA ILE A 39 -33.99 14.29 -27.57
C ILE A 39 -33.93 12.73 -27.51
N ASN A 40 -35.08 12.05 -27.40
CA ASN A 40 -35.18 10.58 -27.51
C ASN A 40 -35.58 10.09 -28.93
N SER A 41 -34.82 9.11 -29.47
CA SER A 41 -35.28 8.07 -30.44
C SER A 41 -35.73 8.52 -31.87
N PRO A 42 -35.99 7.62 -32.86
CA PRO A 42 -35.89 6.15 -32.90
C PRO A 42 -35.14 5.53 -34.11
N LEU A 43 -35.14 4.19 -34.19
CA LEU A 43 -34.61 3.34 -35.28
C LEU A 43 -35.38 3.45 -36.62
N GLN A 44 -34.68 3.20 -37.73
CA GLN A 44 -35.10 2.50 -38.97
C GLN A 44 -33.84 2.25 -39.84
N SER A 45 -33.67 1.29 -40.75
CA SER A 45 -34.26 -0.03 -41.09
C SER A 45 -33.63 -0.49 -42.43
N GLU A 46 -33.58 -1.83 -42.68
CA GLU A 46 -33.10 -2.54 -43.90
C GLU A 46 -31.56 -2.53 -44.14
N LYS A 47 -30.91 -3.36 -44.99
CA LYS A 47 -31.20 -4.57 -45.84
C LYS A 47 -29.83 -5.31 -46.00
N LYS A 48 -29.58 -6.58 -45.66
CA LYS A 48 -30.07 -7.92 -46.08
C LYS A 48 -29.28 -8.62 -47.25
N ALA A 49 -28.66 -9.77 -46.91
CA ALA A 49 -28.17 -10.90 -47.75
C ALA A 49 -26.97 -10.67 -48.70
N VAL A 50 -25.94 -11.53 -48.77
CA VAL A 50 -25.83 -12.90 -49.36
C VAL A 50 -24.68 -13.63 -48.62
N VAL A 51 -24.78 -14.82 -47.99
CA VAL A 51 -25.11 -16.20 -48.42
C VAL A 51 -23.99 -16.95 -49.19
N ALA A 52 -23.53 -18.08 -48.62
CA ALA A 52 -22.78 -19.19 -49.25
C ALA A 52 -21.34 -18.90 -49.78
N GLU A 53 -20.37 -19.82 -49.79
CA GLU A 53 -20.13 -21.13 -49.13
C GLU A 53 -18.66 -21.55 -49.44
N LYS A 54 -18.16 -22.62 -48.79
CA LYS A 54 -16.98 -23.46 -49.15
C LYS A 54 -15.58 -22.99 -48.73
N GLN A 55 -15.10 -23.64 -47.67
CA GLN A 55 -13.69 -24.03 -47.53
C GLN A 55 -13.28 -25.00 -48.67
N PRO A 56 -12.01 -24.98 -49.09
CA PRO A 56 -11.31 -26.19 -49.50
C PRO A 56 -10.22 -26.58 -48.48
N VAL A 57 -9.74 -27.80 -48.64
CA VAL A 57 -8.88 -28.52 -47.68
C VAL A 57 -7.39 -28.16 -47.86
N TYR A 58 -6.67 -28.33 -46.75
CA TYR A 58 -5.22 -28.31 -46.54
C TYR A 58 -4.35 -28.79 -47.72
N GLU A 59 -3.35 -28.00 -48.08
CA GLU A 59 -2.14 -28.48 -48.77
C GLU A 59 -0.92 -27.85 -48.07
N GLN A 60 0.09 -28.67 -47.78
CA GLN A 60 1.13 -28.36 -46.79
C GLN A 60 2.46 -28.05 -47.48
N PRO A 61 2.96 -26.79 -47.47
CA PRO A 61 4.30 -26.48 -47.98
C PRO A 61 5.37 -26.93 -46.99
N SER A 62 6.40 -27.59 -47.49
CA SER A 62 7.52 -28.13 -46.71
C SER A 62 8.42 -27.05 -46.12
N SER A 63 8.98 -27.34 -44.94
CA SER A 63 9.88 -26.47 -44.19
C SER A 63 11.29 -26.38 -44.78
N PRO A 64 11.88 -25.19 -44.97
CA PRO A 64 13.33 -25.02 -45.02
C PRO A 64 13.91 -24.88 -43.60
N SER A 65 14.89 -25.72 -43.27
CA SER A 65 15.59 -25.69 -41.97
C SER A 65 16.63 -24.57 -41.91
N PRO A 66 16.68 -23.73 -40.85
CA PRO A 66 17.80 -22.82 -40.62
C PRO A 66 19.01 -23.57 -40.03
N SER A 67 20.19 -23.35 -40.62
CA SER A 67 21.48 -23.89 -40.17
C SER A 67 21.96 -23.22 -38.86
N PRO A 68 22.66 -23.92 -37.96
CA PRO A 68 23.22 -23.32 -36.75
C PRO A 68 24.32 -22.30 -37.06
N SER A 69 24.33 -21.18 -36.34
CA SER A 69 25.39 -20.17 -36.34
C SER A 69 26.34 -20.36 -35.14
N PRO A 70 27.64 -20.07 -35.29
CA PRO A 70 28.65 -20.26 -34.24
C PRO A 70 28.63 -19.17 -33.16
N PRO A 71 29.18 -19.42 -31.96
CA PRO A 71 29.27 -18.42 -30.90
C PRO A 71 30.31 -17.33 -31.21
N PRO A 72 30.06 -16.07 -30.84
CA PRO A 72 31.07 -15.01 -30.94
C PRO A 72 32.10 -15.12 -29.82
N THR A 73 33.32 -15.50 -30.18
CA THR A 73 34.52 -15.28 -29.35
C THR A 73 34.90 -13.81 -29.38
N VAL A 74 34.97 -13.17 -28.21
CA VAL A 74 35.62 -11.86 -27.99
C VAL A 74 36.58 -12.10 -26.83
N VAL A 75 37.83 -12.47 -27.08
CA VAL A 75 38.97 -11.59 -27.40
C VAL A 75 39.16 -10.53 -26.31
N GLY A 76 40.28 -10.66 -25.60
CA GLY A 76 40.57 -10.04 -24.32
C GLY A 76 40.55 -8.51 -24.26
N LEU A 77 40.41 -8.05 -23.02
CA LEU A 77 41.10 -6.86 -22.55
C LEU A 77 41.85 -7.23 -21.25
N GLU A 78 43.01 -7.87 -21.43
CA GLU A 78 43.99 -7.97 -20.35
C GLU A 78 44.70 -6.61 -20.18
N GLN A 79 45.16 -6.36 -18.95
CA GLN A 79 46.28 -5.47 -18.60
C GLN A 79 46.00 -3.97 -18.30
N LEU A 80 46.82 -3.45 -17.38
CA LEU A 80 46.82 -2.09 -16.75
C LEU A 80 45.73 -1.96 -15.67
N VAL A 81 45.99 -1.81 -14.36
CA VAL A 81 47.13 -1.20 -13.60
C VAL A 81 47.15 -1.86 -12.17
N SER A 82 48.10 -2.70 -11.72
CA SER A 82 49.41 -2.42 -11.07
C SER A 82 49.43 -1.27 -10.03
N GLU A 83 49.85 -1.35 -8.76
CA GLU A 83 50.55 -2.35 -7.94
C GLU A 83 50.59 -1.89 -6.45
N VAL A 84 50.49 -2.83 -5.48
CA VAL A 84 51.07 -2.87 -4.09
C VAL A 84 50.91 -1.71 -3.07
N PRO A 85 51.26 -1.88 -1.76
CA PRO A 85 51.38 -3.07 -0.87
C PRO A 85 50.33 -3.03 0.28
N ASP A 86 50.01 -4.03 1.11
CA ASP A 86 50.71 -5.16 1.78
C ASP A 86 51.39 -4.82 3.15
N VAL A 87 51.20 -5.71 4.14
CA VAL A 87 51.75 -5.76 5.53
C VAL A 87 51.24 -4.59 6.43
N ILE A 88 50.83 -4.75 7.70
CA ILE A 88 51.49 -5.35 8.89
C ILE A 88 50.46 -5.94 9.88
N ALA A 89 50.85 -7.01 10.58
CA ALA A 89 50.12 -7.64 11.69
C ALA A 89 50.66 -7.18 13.07
N GLU A 90 49.85 -7.35 14.12
CA GLU A 90 50.14 -7.46 15.58
C GLU A 90 48.96 -6.80 16.34
N THR A 91 48.13 -7.49 17.13
CA THR A 91 48.32 -8.24 18.40
C THR A 91 48.76 -7.43 19.62
N ILE A 92 48.22 -7.88 20.77
CA ILE A 92 48.61 -7.61 22.17
C ILE A 92 47.92 -6.40 22.85
N SER A 93 47.08 -6.78 23.81
CA SER A 93 46.75 -6.18 25.11
C SER A 93 47.23 -4.77 25.45
N ASP A 94 46.36 -4.02 26.12
CA ASP A 94 46.74 -3.55 27.45
C ASP A 94 45.58 -3.56 28.46
N VAL A 95 45.84 -4.11 29.65
CA VAL A 95 44.87 -4.22 30.75
C VAL A 95 45.22 -3.17 31.81
N GLN A 96 44.53 -2.03 31.81
CA GLN A 96 44.66 -1.06 32.88
C GLN A 96 43.69 -1.31 34.03
N THR A 97 44.14 -2.21 34.91
CA THR A 97 43.72 -2.27 36.32
C THR A 97 43.83 -0.88 36.95
N ARG A 98 42.70 -0.32 37.42
CA ARG A 98 42.72 0.76 38.43
C ARG A 98 42.11 0.27 39.74
N GLN A 99 42.80 0.59 40.82
CA GLN A 99 42.67 -0.08 42.11
C GLN A 99 41.47 0.37 42.93
N GLN A 100 41.13 -0.48 43.90
CA GLN A 100 40.05 -0.34 44.88
C GLN A 100 40.12 0.97 45.67
N SER A 101 38.94 1.52 46.00
CA SER A 101 38.75 2.32 47.20
C SER A 101 37.60 1.73 48.00
N THR A 102 37.89 1.38 49.25
CA THR A 102 36.92 0.84 50.20
C THR A 102 36.09 1.94 50.82
N ALA A 103 34.78 1.91 50.59
CA ALA A 103 33.77 2.56 51.45
C ALA A 103 32.57 1.61 51.57
N GLN A 104 32.28 1.17 52.80
CA GLN A 104 31.12 0.31 53.07
C GLN A 104 29.92 1.15 53.50
N ILE A 105 28.72 0.59 53.30
CA ILE A 105 27.44 1.00 53.91
C ILE A 105 26.82 2.30 53.37
N ALA A 106 26.01 2.13 52.32
CA ALA A 106 24.64 2.66 52.28
C ALA A 106 23.83 1.78 51.32
N THR A 107 22.84 1.05 51.82
CA THR A 107 22.00 0.13 51.04
C THR A 107 21.10 0.93 50.08
N PRO A 108 21.22 0.78 48.75
CA PRO A 108 20.14 1.15 47.83
C PRO A 108 19.02 0.11 47.97
N PRO A 109 17.74 0.45 47.72
CA PRO A 109 16.69 -0.56 47.67
C PRO A 109 17.01 -1.57 46.56
N ASP A 110 16.67 -2.82 46.85
CA ASP A 110 16.71 -3.91 45.89
C ASP A 110 15.70 -3.59 44.77
N ILE A 111 16.18 -2.98 43.69
CA ILE A 111 15.44 -3.02 42.42
C ILE A 111 15.69 -4.43 41.91
N GLU A 112 14.76 -5.33 42.26
CA GLU A 112 14.63 -6.60 41.58
C GLU A 112 14.64 -6.29 40.09
N MET A 113 15.74 -6.64 39.41
CA MET A 113 15.76 -6.79 37.97
C MET A 113 14.90 -8.01 37.66
N GLN A 114 13.58 -7.82 37.75
CA GLN A 114 12.61 -8.62 37.06
C GLN A 114 13.15 -8.73 35.63
N PRO A 115 13.45 -9.94 35.12
CA PRO A 115 13.90 -10.07 33.75
C PRO A 115 12.73 -9.61 32.90
N ASP A 116 12.84 -8.39 32.35
CA ASP A 116 12.05 -7.98 31.21
C ASP A 116 12.18 -9.12 30.21
N ALA A 117 11.08 -9.86 30.03
CA ALA A 117 11.01 -10.82 28.95
C ALA A 117 11.25 -10.00 27.69
N VAL A 118 12.44 -10.16 27.12
CA VAL A 118 12.85 -9.39 25.94
C VAL A 118 11.96 -9.89 24.82
N GLU A 119 10.79 -9.26 24.67
CA GLU A 119 9.94 -9.37 23.50
C GLU A 119 10.78 -8.88 22.34
N GLU A 120 11.41 -9.84 21.69
CA GLU A 120 12.47 -9.65 20.72
C GLU A 120 11.90 -8.80 19.59
N THR A 121 12.57 -7.68 19.29
CA THR A 121 12.15 -6.80 18.21
C THR A 121 12.30 -7.57 16.90
N VAL A 122 11.22 -8.18 16.40
CA VAL A 122 11.26 -9.01 15.19
C VAL A 122 11.40 -8.11 13.97
N VAL A 123 12.64 -7.76 13.64
CA VAL A 123 13.01 -7.15 12.36
C VAL A 123 12.86 -8.21 11.27
N PRO A 124 11.99 -8.02 10.26
CA PRO A 124 11.85 -8.95 9.15
C PRO A 124 13.16 -9.08 8.36
N GLU A 125 13.41 -10.22 7.73
CA GLU A 125 14.65 -10.50 6.97
C GLU A 125 14.98 -9.39 5.95
N TRP A 126 13.96 -8.90 5.24
CA TRP A 126 14.10 -7.81 4.26
C TRP A 126 14.48 -6.45 4.88
N GLY A 127 14.24 -6.25 6.17
CA GLY A 127 14.53 -5.03 6.91
C GLY A 127 15.86 -5.05 7.68
N GLN A 128 16.66 -6.12 7.57
CA GLN A 128 17.96 -6.26 8.24
C GLN A 128 19.12 -5.57 7.49
N LYS A 129 18.90 -5.20 6.22
CA LYS A 129 19.84 -4.49 5.34
C LYS A 129 19.15 -3.24 4.80
N GLU A 130 19.86 -2.42 4.01
CA GLU A 130 19.21 -1.32 3.28
C GLU A 130 18.19 -1.87 2.27
N PHE A 131 17.00 -1.26 2.24
CA PHE A 131 15.88 -1.69 1.41
C PHE A 131 15.12 -0.50 0.82
N GLN A 132 14.39 -0.75 -0.27
CA GLN A 132 13.52 0.24 -0.89
C GLN A 132 12.06 0.01 -0.48
N CYS A 133 11.33 1.10 -0.23
CA CYS A 133 9.89 1.10 0.00
C CYS A 133 9.17 1.99 -1.01
N LEU A 134 8.01 1.54 -1.50
CA LEU A 134 7.07 2.39 -2.20
C LEU A 134 6.15 3.08 -1.19
N LEU A 135 6.10 4.41 -1.21
CA LEU A 135 5.11 5.17 -0.46
C LEU A 135 3.75 5.14 -1.17
N PHE A 136 2.67 5.07 -0.40
CA PHE A 136 1.29 5.19 -0.89
C PHE A 136 0.37 5.73 0.20
N LYS A 137 -0.84 6.19 -0.16
CA LYS A 137 -1.81 6.76 0.78
C LYS A 137 -3.14 6.03 0.75
N VAL A 138 -3.77 5.92 1.93
CA VAL A 138 -5.09 5.31 2.13
C VAL A 138 -5.90 6.09 3.17
N SER A 139 -7.01 6.71 2.76
CA SER A 139 -7.83 7.63 3.58
C SER A 139 -6.99 8.63 4.40
N GLY A 140 -6.01 9.25 3.75
CA GLY A 140 -5.09 10.22 4.36
C GLY A 140 -3.97 9.64 5.25
N LEU A 141 -3.89 8.32 5.43
CA LEU A 141 -2.76 7.66 6.09
C LEU A 141 -1.63 7.35 5.10
N SER A 142 -0.40 7.77 5.41
CA SER A 142 0.80 7.40 4.65
C SER A 142 1.33 6.01 5.06
N LEU A 143 1.42 5.11 4.09
CA LEU A 143 1.94 3.76 4.24
C LEU A 143 3.16 3.53 3.34
N ALA A 144 3.95 2.51 3.66
CA ALA A 144 5.10 2.06 2.91
C ALA A 144 5.06 0.53 2.74
N VAL A 145 5.21 0.04 1.51
CA VAL A 145 5.41 -1.41 1.23
C VAL A 145 6.84 -1.62 0.73
N PRO A 146 7.61 -2.56 1.31
CA PRO A 146 8.93 -2.95 0.81
C PRO A 146 8.84 -3.48 -0.62
N LEU A 147 9.65 -2.94 -1.54
CA LEU A 147 9.58 -3.32 -2.96
C LEU A 147 9.89 -4.80 -3.20
N VAL A 148 10.67 -5.46 -2.32
CA VAL A 148 10.93 -6.90 -2.39
C VAL A 148 9.69 -7.78 -2.16
N LYS A 149 8.62 -7.21 -1.60
CA LYS A 149 7.32 -7.88 -1.38
C LYS A 149 6.26 -7.48 -2.42
N LEU A 150 6.46 -6.35 -3.12
CA LEU A 150 5.57 -5.84 -4.16
C LEU A 150 5.84 -6.56 -5.49
N LYS A 151 4.78 -6.96 -6.21
CA LYS A 151 4.91 -7.64 -7.51
C LYS A 151 4.68 -6.71 -8.68
N SER A 152 3.65 -5.87 -8.58
CA SER A 152 3.26 -4.90 -9.62
C SER A 152 2.33 -3.85 -9.00
N VAL A 153 2.11 -2.75 -9.70
CA VAL A 153 1.05 -1.79 -9.38
C VAL A 153 0.28 -1.48 -10.65
N ILE A 154 -1.04 -1.55 -10.58
CA ILE A 154 -1.94 -1.27 -11.70
C ILE A 154 -2.85 -0.08 -11.36
N PRO A 155 -3.31 0.70 -12.34
CA PRO A 155 -4.34 1.70 -12.11
C PRO A 155 -5.64 1.03 -11.65
N TRP A 156 -6.50 1.81 -11.00
CA TRP A 156 -7.90 1.46 -10.74
C TRP A 156 -8.69 1.60 -12.04
N ASP A 157 -8.53 0.62 -12.95
CA ASP A 157 -9.45 0.45 -14.07
C ASP A 157 -10.70 -0.32 -13.64
N GLU A 158 -11.83 -0.04 -14.27
CA GLU A 158 -13.17 -0.44 -13.77
C GLU A 158 -13.49 -1.93 -13.95
N ASN A 159 -12.53 -2.78 -14.36
CA ASN A 159 -12.75 -4.21 -14.62
C ASN A 159 -12.79 -5.09 -13.34
N ILE A 160 -13.24 -4.53 -12.22
CA ILE A 160 -13.36 -5.25 -10.95
C ILE A 160 -14.67 -6.03 -10.92
N THR A 161 -14.57 -7.36 -10.98
CA THR A 161 -15.73 -8.24 -10.86
C THR A 161 -16.14 -8.32 -9.40
N GLN A 162 -17.16 -7.55 -9.01
CA GLN A 162 -17.71 -7.59 -7.65
C GLN A 162 -18.26 -8.98 -7.32
N THR A 163 -17.95 -9.48 -6.12
CA THR A 163 -18.45 -10.77 -5.64
C THR A 163 -19.56 -10.55 -4.62
N PRO A 164 -20.78 -11.08 -4.83
CA PRO A 164 -21.89 -10.88 -3.90
C PRO A 164 -21.65 -11.59 -2.56
N ASN A 165 -22.29 -11.07 -1.51
CA ASN A 165 -22.24 -11.60 -0.13
C ASN A 165 -20.85 -11.64 0.52
N GLN A 166 -19.92 -10.79 0.05
CA GLN A 166 -18.62 -10.60 0.71
C GLN A 166 -18.65 -9.49 1.77
N THR A 167 -17.57 -9.41 2.54
CA THR A 167 -17.32 -8.35 3.53
C THR A 167 -17.16 -6.98 2.86
N ARG A 168 -17.44 -5.88 3.60
CA ARG A 168 -17.35 -4.51 3.07
C ARG A 168 -15.94 -4.09 2.60
N TRP A 169 -14.90 -4.75 3.10
CA TRP A 169 -13.52 -4.50 2.68
C TRP A 169 -13.13 -5.27 1.41
N TYR A 170 -13.98 -6.17 0.90
CA TYR A 170 -13.71 -6.93 -0.32
C TYR A 170 -14.37 -6.24 -1.52
N LEU A 171 -13.56 -5.81 -2.48
CA LEU A 171 -14.03 -5.01 -3.62
C LEU A 171 -14.33 -5.88 -4.84
N GLY A 172 -13.64 -7.01 -5.01
CA GLY A 172 -13.92 -7.96 -6.07
C GLY A 172 -12.70 -8.75 -6.55
N LEU A 173 -12.78 -9.20 -7.79
CA LEU A 173 -11.73 -9.93 -8.50
C LEU A 173 -11.25 -9.11 -9.70
N VAL A 174 -9.92 -9.02 -9.89
CA VAL A 174 -9.29 -8.47 -11.10
C VAL A 174 -8.45 -9.55 -11.75
N LYS A 175 -8.56 -9.68 -13.08
CA LYS A 175 -7.66 -10.54 -13.85
C LYS A 175 -6.41 -9.75 -14.25
N HIS A 176 -5.24 -10.19 -13.78
CA HIS A 176 -3.95 -9.62 -14.18
C HIS A 176 -3.07 -10.72 -14.76
N LEU A 177 -2.74 -10.61 -16.06
CA LEU A 177 -2.07 -11.66 -16.82
C LEU A 177 -2.87 -12.99 -16.75
N GLU A 178 -2.28 -14.04 -16.18
CA GLU A 178 -2.90 -15.34 -15.96
C GLU A 178 -3.52 -15.48 -14.55
N TYR A 179 -3.30 -14.51 -13.67
CA TYR A 179 -3.72 -14.54 -12.26
C TYR A 179 -5.11 -13.92 -12.06
N GLN A 180 -5.88 -14.47 -11.12
CA GLN A 180 -7.06 -13.83 -10.56
C GLN A 180 -6.72 -13.28 -9.17
N VAL A 181 -6.66 -11.95 -9.09
CA VAL A 181 -6.29 -11.21 -7.89
C VAL A 181 -7.55 -10.86 -7.09
N LYS A 182 -7.57 -11.17 -5.80
CA LYS A 182 -8.59 -10.67 -4.86
C LYS A 182 -8.29 -9.21 -4.51
N VAL A 183 -9.16 -8.28 -4.87
CA VAL A 183 -8.98 -6.84 -4.60
C VAL A 183 -9.73 -6.43 -3.35
N ILE A 184 -9.04 -5.70 -2.48
CA ILE A 184 -9.54 -5.26 -1.17
C ILE A 184 -9.33 -3.77 -0.93
N ASP A 185 -10.22 -3.21 -0.12
CA ASP A 185 -10.10 -1.87 0.44
C ASP A 185 -9.08 -1.87 1.57
N THR A 186 -7.87 -1.40 1.28
CA THR A 186 -6.80 -1.28 2.27
C THR A 186 -7.18 -0.34 3.42
N ALA A 187 -7.92 0.74 3.15
CA ALA A 187 -8.28 1.73 4.17
C ALA A 187 -9.19 1.12 5.24
N MET A 188 -10.18 0.31 4.84
CA MET A 188 -11.07 -0.40 5.77
C MET A 188 -10.33 -1.35 6.73
N LEU A 189 -9.19 -1.91 6.30
CA LEU A 189 -8.44 -2.91 7.07
C LEU A 189 -7.35 -2.30 7.95
N VAL A 190 -6.79 -1.13 7.59
CA VAL A 190 -5.77 -0.45 8.40
C VAL A 190 -6.34 0.58 9.37
N MET A 191 -7.48 1.19 9.02
CA MET A 191 -8.13 2.20 9.85
C MET A 191 -9.03 1.58 10.93
N PRO A 192 -9.16 2.22 12.11
CA PRO A 192 -10.09 1.78 13.15
C PRO A 192 -11.56 1.91 12.69
N GLU A 193 -12.41 1.03 13.23
CA GLU A 193 -13.84 0.91 12.88
C GLU A 193 -14.62 2.24 12.97
N ASN A 194 -14.26 3.11 13.91
CA ASN A 194 -14.88 4.44 14.07
C ASN A 194 -14.62 5.42 12.89
N ARG A 195 -13.86 5.01 11.87
CA ARG A 195 -13.69 5.75 10.62
C ARG A 195 -14.31 5.05 9.40
N HIS A 196 -14.79 3.82 9.54
CA HIS A 196 -15.29 3.01 8.41
C HIS A 196 -16.47 3.65 7.71
N ASP A 197 -17.38 4.31 8.43
CA ASP A 197 -18.52 5.01 7.82
C ASP A 197 -18.07 6.09 6.82
N LYS A 198 -17.01 6.85 7.15
CA LYS A 198 -16.45 7.86 6.24
C LYS A 198 -15.77 7.23 5.03
N ILE A 199 -15.00 6.16 5.25
CA ILE A 199 -14.32 5.42 4.17
C ILE A 199 -15.33 4.78 3.22
N ALA A 200 -16.49 4.34 3.73
CA ALA A 200 -17.55 3.70 2.95
C ALA A 200 -18.25 4.67 1.97
N LEU A 201 -18.52 5.91 2.40
CA LEU A 201 -19.14 6.91 1.52
C LEU A 201 -18.24 7.24 0.33
N ASP A 202 -16.94 7.42 0.57
CA ASP A 202 -15.98 7.91 -0.44
C ASP A 202 -15.31 6.77 -1.24
N SER A 203 -15.72 5.52 -1.03
CA SER A 203 -14.91 4.33 -1.39
C SER A 203 -14.61 4.17 -2.88
N THR A 204 -15.56 4.47 -3.78
CA THR A 204 -15.38 4.31 -5.23
C THR A 204 -14.56 5.46 -5.83
N GLU A 205 -14.76 6.70 -5.37
CA GLU A 205 -14.14 7.89 -5.96
C GLU A 205 -12.71 8.13 -5.47
N ARG A 206 -12.36 7.68 -4.27
CA ARG A 206 -11.00 7.87 -3.73
C ARG A 206 -9.95 6.92 -4.33
N LEU A 207 -10.35 5.76 -4.84
CA LEU A 207 -9.44 4.69 -5.24
C LEU A 207 -8.85 4.94 -6.63
N SER A 208 -7.52 4.88 -6.75
CA SER A 208 -6.83 5.20 -8.00
C SER A 208 -5.83 4.14 -8.47
N HIS A 209 -5.33 3.29 -7.56
CA HIS A 209 -4.34 2.25 -7.88
C HIS A 209 -4.54 0.99 -7.02
N ILE A 210 -4.04 -0.14 -7.50
CA ILE A 210 -4.04 -1.44 -6.82
C ILE A 210 -2.61 -1.99 -6.79
N LEU A 211 -2.06 -2.19 -5.59
CA LEU A 211 -0.75 -2.80 -5.38
C LEU A 211 -0.90 -4.32 -5.33
N LEU A 212 -0.24 -5.04 -6.24
CA LEU A 212 -0.31 -6.51 -6.33
C LEU A 212 0.78 -7.14 -5.46
N VAL A 213 0.37 -7.97 -4.50
CA VAL A 213 1.24 -8.55 -3.45
C VAL A 213 0.96 -10.06 -3.28
N ASP A 214 1.82 -10.74 -2.49
CA ASP A 214 1.68 -12.17 -2.17
C ASP A 214 1.44 -13.05 -3.41
N ASP A 215 2.39 -12.99 -4.35
CA ASP A 215 2.36 -13.73 -5.63
C ASP A 215 1.03 -13.58 -6.41
N TYR A 216 0.54 -12.34 -6.51
CA TYR A 216 -0.69 -11.96 -7.22
C TYR A 216 -1.99 -12.53 -6.62
N LYS A 217 -1.96 -13.07 -5.39
CA LYS A 217 -3.20 -13.48 -4.68
C LYS A 217 -4.04 -12.29 -4.25
N TRP A 218 -3.39 -11.21 -3.81
CA TRP A 218 -4.04 -10.05 -3.19
C TRP A 218 -3.67 -8.74 -3.88
N GLY A 219 -4.68 -7.88 -4.04
CA GLY A 219 -4.59 -6.54 -4.62
C GLY A 219 -5.04 -5.50 -3.61
N LEU A 220 -4.14 -4.61 -3.21
CA LEU A 220 -4.36 -3.59 -2.19
C LEU A 220 -4.79 -2.29 -2.86
N ALA A 221 -6.08 -1.96 -2.80
CA ALA A 221 -6.60 -0.72 -3.39
C ALA A 221 -6.20 0.50 -2.52
N CYS A 222 -5.71 1.57 -3.15
CA CYS A 222 -5.23 2.77 -2.47
C CYS A 222 -5.58 4.08 -3.21
N ASP A 223 -5.42 5.21 -2.51
CA ASP A 223 -5.84 6.53 -2.98
C ASP A 223 -4.82 7.18 -3.91
N SER A 224 -3.53 6.94 -3.67
CA SER A 224 -2.44 7.51 -4.48
C SER A 224 -1.12 6.79 -4.21
N ILE A 225 -0.31 6.61 -5.25
CA ILE A 225 1.10 6.20 -5.13
C ILE A 225 1.98 7.43 -4.91
N GLY A 226 3.03 7.29 -4.10
CA GLY A 226 4.07 8.30 -3.88
C GLY A 226 5.42 7.88 -4.49
N GLU A 227 6.51 8.41 -3.93
CA GLU A 227 7.86 8.09 -4.37
C GLU A 227 8.39 6.76 -3.78
N VAL A 228 9.50 6.27 -4.35
CA VAL A 228 10.28 5.16 -3.78
C VAL A 228 11.38 5.75 -2.92
N ILE A 229 11.46 5.30 -1.67
CA ILE A 229 12.43 5.75 -0.67
C ILE A 229 13.39 4.61 -0.31
N TRP A 230 14.62 4.97 0.07
CA TRP A 230 15.57 4.04 0.68
C TRP A 230 15.48 4.15 2.19
N LEU A 231 15.53 3.01 2.88
CA LEU A 231 15.53 2.92 4.33
C LEU A 231 16.61 1.94 4.79
N LYS A 232 17.29 2.29 5.88
CA LYS A 232 18.15 1.41 6.69
C LYS A 232 17.33 0.82 7.84
N THR A 233 17.89 -0.19 8.50
CA THR A 233 17.31 -0.78 9.72
C THR A 233 17.04 0.25 10.81
N ASP A 234 17.94 1.22 10.98
CA ASP A 234 17.88 2.22 12.07
C ASP A 234 16.91 3.38 11.77
N ASP A 235 16.56 3.61 10.50
CA ASP A 235 15.58 4.63 10.08
C ASP A 235 14.14 4.23 10.45
N VAL A 236 13.96 3.01 10.97
CA VAL A 236 12.67 2.40 11.27
C VAL A 236 12.55 2.07 12.74
N LYS A 237 11.52 2.63 13.37
CA LYS A 237 11.06 2.20 14.69
C LYS A 237 10.27 0.89 14.56
N TRP A 238 10.99 -0.23 14.58
CA TRP A 238 10.42 -1.57 14.58
C TRP A 238 9.56 -1.84 15.83
N ARG A 239 8.57 -2.73 15.69
CA ARG A 239 7.62 -3.05 16.76
C ARG A 239 7.94 -4.40 17.40
N LYS A 240 7.93 -4.43 18.73
CA LYS A 240 8.15 -5.64 19.55
C LYS A 240 6.92 -6.56 19.59
N ASN A 241 5.72 -5.97 19.72
CA ASN A 241 4.49 -6.72 20.01
C ASN A 241 3.61 -6.88 18.76
N LYS A 242 3.31 -8.12 18.39
CA LYS A 242 2.30 -8.49 17.37
C LYS A 242 0.87 -8.39 17.93
N THR A 243 0.46 -7.17 18.27
CA THR A 243 -0.92 -6.83 18.66
C THR A 243 -1.86 -6.79 17.42
N SER A 244 -3.12 -6.36 17.60
CA SER A 244 -4.20 -6.23 16.60
C SER A 244 -3.78 -5.73 15.19
N ARG A 245 -2.74 -4.90 15.09
CA ARG A 245 -2.12 -4.49 13.81
C ARG A 245 -0.86 -5.34 13.55
N ALA A 246 -1.03 -6.63 13.30
CA ALA A 246 0.11 -7.54 13.05
C ALA A 246 0.82 -7.23 11.71
N TRP A 247 0.10 -6.64 10.75
CA TRP A 247 0.58 -6.17 9.45
C TRP A 247 1.55 -4.99 9.50
N LEU A 248 1.68 -4.30 10.63
CA LEU A 248 2.52 -3.11 10.78
C LEU A 248 3.88 -3.52 11.39
N SER A 249 4.94 -3.56 10.58
CA SER A 249 6.29 -3.92 11.03
C SER A 249 6.95 -2.84 11.88
N GLY A 250 6.75 -1.58 11.49
CA GLY A 250 7.42 -0.44 12.09
C GLY A 250 6.94 0.90 11.52
N THR A 251 7.57 1.97 11.97
CA THR A 251 7.32 3.34 11.48
C THR A 251 8.64 3.93 10.99
N ALA A 252 8.68 4.38 9.73
CA ALA A 252 9.83 5.12 9.21
C ALA A 252 9.89 6.49 9.89
N LEU A 253 11.03 6.82 10.48
CA LEU A 253 11.18 7.99 11.33
C LEU A 253 11.20 9.29 10.53
N GLU A 254 11.90 9.33 9.40
CA GLU A 254 12.03 10.54 8.57
C GLU A 254 10.75 10.81 7.74
N HIS A 255 10.20 9.78 7.11
CA HIS A 255 9.02 9.91 6.22
C HIS A 255 7.68 9.85 6.96
N LEU A 256 7.68 9.59 8.28
CA LEU A 256 6.50 9.47 9.14
C LEU A 256 5.41 8.51 8.61
N CYS A 257 5.83 7.47 7.88
CA CYS A 257 4.94 6.48 7.28
C CYS A 257 4.97 5.13 8.03
N ALA A 258 3.87 4.39 7.96
CA ALA A 258 3.76 3.06 8.56
C ALA A 258 4.23 1.99 7.57
N ILE A 259 5.22 1.18 7.94
CA ILE A 259 5.78 0.12 7.09
C ILE A 259 4.96 -1.16 7.26
N MET A 260 4.42 -1.63 6.15
CA MET A 260 3.49 -2.76 6.09
C MET A 260 4.18 -4.05 5.64
N ASP A 261 4.01 -5.13 6.40
CA ASP A 261 4.32 -6.48 5.98
C ASP A 261 3.13 -7.08 5.22
N THR A 262 3.27 -7.19 3.90
CA THR A 262 2.21 -7.67 3.02
C THR A 262 1.93 -9.17 3.17
N GLU A 263 2.91 -9.97 3.60
CA GLU A 263 2.73 -11.42 3.81
C GLU A 263 1.98 -11.67 5.10
N VAL A 264 2.32 -10.97 6.19
CA VAL A 264 1.55 -11.02 7.43
C VAL A 264 0.14 -10.49 7.21
N PHE A 265 -0.02 -9.43 6.40
CA PHE A 265 -1.34 -8.92 6.02
C PHE A 265 -2.16 -9.94 5.21
N ALA A 266 -1.58 -10.57 4.18
CA ALA A 266 -2.25 -11.65 3.42
C ALA A 266 -2.69 -12.81 4.33
N GLN A 267 -1.83 -13.22 5.28
CA GLN A 267 -2.15 -14.24 6.28
C GLN A 267 -3.24 -13.83 7.29
N MET A 268 -3.53 -12.53 7.45
CA MET A 268 -4.68 -12.06 8.23
C MET A 268 -5.97 -12.18 7.40
N LEU A 269 -5.90 -11.88 6.10
CA LEU A 269 -7.05 -11.95 5.19
C LEU A 269 -7.53 -13.38 4.95
N ASP A 270 -6.61 -14.35 4.78
CA ASP A 270 -6.97 -15.77 4.63
C ASP A 270 -7.56 -16.42 5.91
N LYS A 271 -7.60 -15.69 7.04
CA LYS A 271 -8.19 -16.14 8.31
C LYS A 271 -9.55 -15.51 8.64
N THR A 272 -10.04 -14.61 7.78
CA THR A 272 -11.27 -13.82 7.98
C THR A 272 -12.42 -14.38 7.15
#